data_AF-A0A484F7R6-F1
#
_entry.id   AF-A0A484F7R6-F1
#
_cell.length_a   1.000
_cell.length_b   1.000
_cell.length_c   1.000
_cell.angle_alpha   90.00
_cell.angle_beta   90.00
_cell.angle_gamma   90.00
#
_symmetry.space_group_name_H-M   'P 1'
#
loop_
_entity.id
_entity.type
_entity.pdbx_description
1 polymer ?
#
loop_
_entity_poly.entity_id
_entity_poly.type
_entity_poly.pdbx_seq_one_letter_code
_entity_poly.pdbx_strand_id
1 'polypeptide(L)'
;MLTISFSFYLVMLLLCHFIGDYYLQTNKMAQSKENSIQNTLIHSGLYAVPFVLLLVGLAFLGFLNVITIGIVVLTVLSHAVIDLIKCVFEMTVGRNESESNDGKYEFADGGSKLSNRKFNSNGEFKRIIYLADQTLHLIIVVIAAVILSELAGSVNLSPEIYMFFKYALFAVIIVKPVNICFKKIFEKYQPVQKTNENGDEIESIAGAGATIGNLERFLMGIFIGIGQYAALGLVMTAKSIARYDQISKNKMFAEYFLIGTLYSVLATLIVYFIIFVVFA
;
A
#
# COMPACT_ATOMS: atom_id res chain seq x y z
N MET A 1 -0.92 1.32 -31.27
CA MET A 1 -0.15 2.50 -30.80
C MET A 1 -0.73 3.07 -29.51
N LEU A 2 -2.01 3.47 -29.46
CA LEU A 2 -2.63 4.06 -28.25
C LEU A 2 -2.52 3.18 -26.98
N THR A 3 -2.76 1.88 -27.10
CA THR A 3 -2.69 0.92 -25.97
C THR A 3 -1.29 0.80 -25.36
N ILE A 4 -0.25 0.76 -26.20
CA ILE A 4 1.15 0.66 -25.77
C ILE A 4 1.57 1.94 -25.06
N SER A 5 1.20 3.10 -25.58
CA SER A 5 1.51 4.40 -24.97
C SER A 5 0.82 4.57 -23.62
N PHE A 6 -0.46 4.21 -23.50
CA PHE A 6 -1.18 4.21 -22.23
C PHE A 6 -0.50 3.32 -21.19
N SER A 7 -0.21 2.08 -21.57
CA SER A 7 0.42 1.09 -20.70
C SER A 7 1.79 1.56 -20.18
N PHE A 8 2.58 2.20 -21.05
CA PHE A 8 3.85 2.80 -20.67
C PHE A 8 3.69 3.88 -19.61
N TYR A 9 2.87 4.92 -19.87
CA TYR A 9 2.69 6.02 -18.94
C TYR A 9 2.11 5.54 -17.60
N LEU A 10 1.16 4.61 -17.64
CA LEU A 10 0.56 4.06 -16.43
C LEU A 10 1.60 3.35 -15.56
N VAL A 11 2.46 2.49 -16.14
CA VAL A 11 3.52 1.81 -15.40
C VAL A 11 4.48 2.82 -14.76
N MET A 12 4.91 3.86 -15.49
CA MET A 12 5.83 4.87 -14.96
C MET A 12 5.22 5.70 -13.83
N LEU A 13 3.99 6.16 -14.00
CA LEU A 13 3.30 6.97 -13.00
C LEU A 13 2.98 6.16 -11.74
N LEU A 14 2.54 4.89 -11.89
CA LEU A 14 2.34 4.00 -10.74
C LEU A 14 3.65 3.73 -10.01
N LEU A 15 4.75 3.50 -10.73
CA LEU A 15 6.06 3.29 -10.11
C LEU A 15 6.47 4.50 -9.28
N CYS A 16 6.33 5.71 -9.84
CA CYS A 16 6.62 6.95 -9.12
C CYS A 16 5.72 7.12 -7.90
N HIS A 17 4.41 6.89 -8.06
CA HIS A 17 3.43 6.99 -6.99
C HIS A 17 3.75 6.05 -5.82
N PHE A 18 3.94 4.75 -6.08
CA PHE A 18 4.22 3.79 -5.02
C PHE A 18 5.59 4.01 -4.36
N ILE A 19 6.62 4.40 -5.13
CA ILE A 19 7.93 4.75 -4.55
C ILE A 19 7.78 5.96 -3.62
N GLY A 20 7.11 7.02 -4.09
CA GLY A 20 6.87 8.24 -3.32
C GLY A 20 6.09 7.96 -2.04
N ASP A 21 4.93 7.30 -2.14
CA ASP A 21 3.99 7.16 -1.02
C ASP A 21 4.40 6.07 -0.01
N TYR A 22 5.10 5.00 -0.44
CA TYR A 22 5.42 3.87 0.43
C TYR A 22 6.91 3.73 0.75
N TYR A 23 7.81 4.08 -0.16
CA TYR A 23 9.24 3.85 0.02
C TYR A 23 9.95 5.07 0.57
N LEU A 24 9.61 6.27 0.09
CA LEU A 24 10.14 7.54 0.60
C LEU A 24 9.40 8.02 1.85
N GLN A 25 8.16 7.57 2.07
CA GLN A 25 7.44 7.80 3.31
C GLN A 25 7.91 6.85 4.42
N THR A 26 8.33 7.40 5.55
CA THR A 26 8.67 6.60 6.74
C THR A 26 7.44 6.37 7.63
N ASN A 27 7.46 5.32 8.46
CA ASN A 27 6.35 5.06 9.40
C ASN A 27 6.11 6.24 10.36
N LYS A 28 7.18 6.90 10.82
CA LYS A 28 7.08 8.08 11.68
C LYS A 28 6.38 9.25 10.97
N MET A 29 6.72 9.47 9.71
CA MET A 29 6.10 10.50 8.87
C MET A 29 4.63 10.20 8.62
N ALA A 30 4.29 8.95 8.29
CA ALA A 30 2.90 8.55 8.09
C ALA A 30 2.03 8.84 9.32
N GLN A 31 2.54 8.56 10.53
CA GLN A 31 1.84 8.85 11.79
C GLN A 31 1.77 10.35 12.10
N SER A 32 2.82 11.10 11.78
CA SER A 32 2.89 12.53 12.11
C SER A 32 2.09 13.43 11.16
N LYS A 33 1.70 12.92 9.98
CA LYS A 33 0.83 13.59 9.01
C LYS A 33 -0.63 13.66 9.47
N GLU A 34 -1.09 12.71 10.27
CA GLU A 34 -2.48 12.70 10.80
C GLU A 34 -2.80 13.93 11.67
N ASN A 35 -1.76 14.60 12.20
CA ASN A 35 -1.92 15.69 13.18
C ASN A 35 -1.21 17.00 12.80
N SER A 36 -0.60 17.08 11.61
CA SER A 36 0.18 18.27 11.22
C SER A 36 0.22 18.49 9.72
N ILE A 37 -0.35 19.62 9.30
CA ILE A 37 -0.29 20.13 7.93
C ILE A 37 1.17 20.28 7.45
N GLN A 38 2.08 20.72 8.32
CA GLN A 38 3.50 20.89 7.97
C GLN A 38 4.14 19.55 7.58
N ASN A 39 3.86 18.48 8.32
CA ASN A 39 4.39 17.15 8.01
C ASN A 39 3.80 16.61 6.71
N THR A 40 2.53 16.93 6.42
CA THR A 40 1.87 16.59 5.16
C THR A 40 2.50 17.29 3.97
N LEU A 41 2.89 18.56 4.11
CA LEU A 41 3.63 19.30 3.08
C LEU A 41 5.05 18.75 2.86
N ILE A 42 5.77 18.38 3.93
CA ILE A 42 7.12 17.77 3.82
C ILE A 42 7.05 16.45 3.03
N HIS A 43 6.07 15.60 3.34
CA HIS A 43 5.85 14.39 2.55
C HIS A 43 5.51 14.69 1.10
N SER A 44 4.63 15.67 0.84
CA SER A 44 4.24 16.04 -0.52
C SER A 44 5.46 16.47 -1.35
N GLY A 45 6.43 17.16 -0.73
CA GLY A 45 7.72 17.47 -1.34
C GLY A 45 8.56 16.23 -1.66
N LEU A 46 8.65 15.28 -0.73
CA LEU A 46 9.37 14.01 -0.96
C LEU A 46 8.69 13.12 -2.01
N TYR A 47 7.36 13.11 -2.03
CA TYR A 47 6.55 12.40 -3.00
C TYR A 47 6.82 12.88 -4.43
N ALA A 48 7.18 14.16 -4.62
CA ALA A 48 7.52 14.71 -5.93
C ALA A 48 8.84 14.16 -6.51
N VAL A 49 9.75 13.64 -5.68
CA VAL A 49 11.11 13.26 -6.11
C VAL A 49 11.13 12.21 -7.23
N PRO A 50 10.41 11.08 -7.16
CA PRO A 50 10.37 10.10 -8.25
C PRO A 50 9.82 10.68 -9.56
N PHE A 51 8.87 11.62 -9.48
CA PHE A 51 8.29 12.28 -10.64
C PHE A 51 9.26 13.26 -11.30
N VAL A 52 10.08 13.96 -10.51
CA VAL A 52 11.18 14.78 -11.06
C VAL A 52 12.19 13.89 -11.78
N LEU A 53 12.56 12.75 -11.20
CA LEU A 53 13.46 11.79 -11.86
C LEU A 53 12.88 11.22 -13.16
N LEU A 54 11.56 10.95 -13.19
CA LEU A 54 10.86 10.57 -14.41
C LEU A 54 10.97 11.64 -15.49
N LEU A 55 10.72 12.92 -15.15
CA LEU A 55 10.85 14.02 -16.11
C LEU A 55 12.27 14.18 -16.63
N VAL A 56 13.28 14.05 -15.77
CA VAL A 56 14.70 14.07 -16.18
C VAL A 56 15.01 12.91 -17.13
N GLY A 57 14.52 11.71 -16.83
CA GLY A 57 14.69 10.53 -17.70
C GLY A 57 14.04 10.72 -19.08
N LEU A 58 12.81 11.23 -19.12
CA LEU A 58 12.13 11.55 -20.38
C LEU A 58 12.82 12.67 -21.17
N ALA A 59 13.40 13.66 -20.48
CA ALA A 59 14.21 14.71 -21.10
C ALA A 59 15.44 14.14 -21.79
N PHE A 60 16.19 13.28 -21.09
CA PHE A 60 17.39 12.64 -21.62
C PHE A 60 17.10 11.78 -22.85
N LEU A 61 15.94 11.11 -22.88
CA LEU A 61 15.50 10.29 -24.01
C LEU A 61 14.84 11.10 -25.15
N GLY A 62 14.68 12.41 -25.01
CA GLY A 62 14.09 13.28 -26.04
C GLY A 62 12.56 13.20 -26.13
N PHE A 63 11.87 12.65 -25.12
CA PHE A 63 10.41 12.52 -25.07
C PHE A 63 9.71 13.61 -24.25
N LEU A 64 10.46 14.58 -23.73
CA LEU A 64 9.89 15.63 -22.89
C LEU A 64 9.18 16.70 -23.73
N ASN A 65 7.91 16.95 -23.41
CA ASN A 65 7.13 18.05 -23.97
C ASN A 65 6.35 18.79 -22.87
N VAL A 66 5.85 19.99 -23.18
CA VAL A 66 5.15 20.86 -22.23
C VAL A 66 3.92 20.16 -21.62
N ILE A 67 3.21 19.36 -22.41
CA ILE A 67 2.03 18.59 -21.96
C ILE A 67 2.46 17.57 -20.90
N THR A 68 3.55 16.83 -21.14
CA THR A 68 4.09 15.83 -20.22
C THR A 68 4.47 16.47 -18.89
N ILE A 69 5.20 17.60 -18.92
CA ILE A 69 5.56 18.35 -17.72
C ILE A 69 4.30 18.78 -16.97
N GLY A 70 3.33 19.37 -17.67
CA GLY A 70 2.08 19.87 -17.09
C GLY A 70 1.28 18.78 -16.38
N ILE A 71 1.08 17.62 -17.02
CA ILE A 71 0.30 16.52 -16.44
C ILE A 71 1.04 15.85 -15.28
N VAL A 72 2.36 15.68 -15.36
CA VAL A 72 3.15 15.13 -14.24
C VAL A 72 3.10 16.06 -13.03
N VAL A 73 3.27 17.37 -13.24
CA VAL A 73 3.15 18.38 -12.17
C VAL A 73 1.74 18.36 -11.57
N LEU A 74 0.70 18.32 -12.41
CA LEU A 74 -0.69 18.24 -11.95
C LEU A 74 -0.95 16.98 -11.11
N THR A 75 -0.37 15.84 -11.51
CA THR A 75 -0.46 14.58 -10.75
C THR A 75 0.16 14.73 -9.37
N VAL A 76 1.35 15.34 -9.26
CA VAL A 76 2.01 15.60 -7.96
C VAL A 76 1.20 16.57 -7.11
N LEU A 77 0.70 17.66 -7.69
CA LEU A 77 -0.12 18.65 -6.98
C LEU A 77 -1.42 18.04 -6.47
N SER A 78 -2.08 17.22 -7.27
CA SER A 78 -3.31 16.57 -6.86
C SER A 78 -3.12 15.60 -5.69
N HIS A 79 -2.00 14.86 -5.63
CA HIS A 79 -1.63 14.08 -4.46
C HIS A 79 -1.51 14.98 -3.21
N ALA A 80 -0.76 16.09 -3.31
CA ALA A 80 -0.62 17.03 -2.20
C ALA A 80 -1.97 17.58 -1.71
N VAL A 81 -2.89 17.87 -2.64
CA VAL A 81 -4.26 18.33 -2.32
C VAL A 81 -5.06 17.24 -1.62
N ILE A 82 -5.04 16.00 -2.11
CA ILE A 82 -5.76 14.87 -1.48
C ILE A 82 -5.26 14.65 -0.06
N ASP A 83 -3.94 14.58 0.11
CA ASP A 83 -3.28 14.39 1.41
C ASP A 83 -3.62 15.52 2.39
N LEU A 84 -3.67 16.77 1.91
CA LEU A 84 -4.04 17.91 2.74
C LEU A 84 -5.50 17.86 3.16
N ILE A 85 -6.42 17.55 2.24
CA ILE A 85 -7.85 17.39 2.53
C ILE A 85 -8.05 16.29 3.58
N LYS A 86 -7.39 15.14 3.40
CA LYS A 86 -7.44 14.03 4.35
C LYS A 86 -6.91 14.44 5.73
N CYS A 87 -5.76 15.11 5.78
CA CYS A 87 -5.17 15.60 7.04
C CYS A 87 -6.12 16.56 7.78
N VAL A 88 -6.71 17.54 7.08
CA VAL A 88 -7.68 18.48 7.67
C VAL A 88 -8.92 17.75 8.16
N PHE A 89 -9.39 16.75 7.42
CA PHE A 89 -10.53 15.94 7.81
C PHE A 89 -10.25 15.12 9.08
N GLU A 90 -9.10 14.43 9.14
CA GLU A 90 -8.68 13.64 10.31
C GLU A 90 -8.49 14.51 11.56
N MET A 91 -7.88 15.70 11.42
CA MET A 91 -7.75 16.67 12.53
C MET A 91 -9.12 17.16 13.04
N THR A 92 -10.06 17.41 12.13
CA THR A 92 -11.41 17.88 12.48
C THR A 92 -12.21 16.80 13.21
N VAL A 93 -12.15 15.56 12.72
CA VAL A 93 -12.80 14.41 13.37
C VAL A 93 -12.20 14.16 14.76
N GLY A 94 -10.87 14.20 14.88
CA GLY A 94 -10.17 14.01 16.16
C GLY A 94 -10.55 15.06 17.20
N ARG A 95 -10.73 16.33 16.80
CA ARG A 95 -11.18 17.41 17.68
C ARG A 95 -12.60 17.17 18.21
N ASN A 96 -13.54 16.79 17.35
CA ASN A 96 -14.93 16.51 17.73
C ASN A 96 -15.03 15.32 18.69
N GLU A 97 -14.20 14.30 18.52
CA GLU A 97 -14.15 13.16 19.45
C GLU A 97 -13.67 13.57 20.85
N SER A 98 -12.64 14.43 20.92
CA SER A 98 -12.11 14.96 22.19
C SER A 98 -13.15 15.82 22.92
N GLU A 99 -13.79 16.78 22.23
CA GLU A 99 -14.84 17.63 22.81
C GLU A 99 -16.05 16.80 23.30
N SER A 100 -16.40 15.70 22.60
CA SER A 100 -17.49 14.80 23.01
C SER A 100 -17.17 13.95 24.26
N ASN A 101 -15.89 13.70 24.53
CA ASN A 101 -15.44 12.91 25.67
C ASN A 101 -15.28 13.80 26.91
N ASP A 102 -14.75 15.02 26.78
CA ASP A 102 -14.65 15.98 27.88
C ASP A 102 -16.03 16.31 28.48
N GLY A 103 -17.05 16.49 27.64
CA GLY A 103 -18.43 16.67 28.10
C GLY A 103 -19.09 15.43 28.74
N LYS A 104 -18.47 14.24 28.65
CA LYS A 104 -18.94 13.02 29.32
C LYS A 104 -18.26 12.75 30.66
N TYR A 105 -17.06 13.26 30.89
CA TYR A 105 -16.36 13.07 32.17
C TYR A 105 -16.93 13.95 33.29
N GLU A 106 -17.65 15.03 32.96
CA GLU A 106 -18.46 15.77 33.95
C GLU A 106 -19.71 14.99 34.43
N PHE A 107 -20.13 13.93 33.71
CA PHE A 107 -21.37 13.20 33.98
C PHE A 107 -21.18 11.67 33.84
N ALA A 108 -20.28 11.06 34.60
CA ALA A 108 -20.19 9.60 34.63
C ALA A 108 -19.84 9.06 36.01
N ASP A 109 -20.85 8.97 36.88
CA ASP A 109 -20.95 7.90 37.88
C ASP A 109 -21.82 6.76 37.29
N GLY A 110 -21.28 5.53 37.28
CA GLY A 110 -22.00 4.31 36.95
C GLY A 110 -22.05 3.86 35.47
N GLY A 111 -21.41 2.71 35.18
CA GLY A 111 -21.88 1.79 34.11
C GLY A 111 -20.92 1.47 32.96
N SER A 112 -20.02 0.51 33.18
CA SER A 112 -18.98 -0.01 32.28
C SER A 112 -19.47 -0.94 31.14
N LYS A 113 -20.40 -0.50 30.28
CA LYS A 113 -20.79 -1.26 29.07
C LYS A 113 -20.87 -0.47 27.75
N LEU A 114 -20.83 0.86 27.77
CA LEU A 114 -20.82 1.68 26.55
C LEU A 114 -19.43 1.88 25.91
N SER A 115 -18.35 1.50 26.61
CA SER A 115 -16.97 1.70 26.15
C SER A 115 -16.59 0.84 24.92
N ASN A 116 -17.06 -0.42 24.86
CA ASN A 116 -16.64 -1.36 23.81
C ASN A 116 -17.23 -1.08 22.40
N ARG A 117 -18.30 -0.28 22.27
CA ARG A 117 -18.86 0.09 20.95
C ARG A 117 -18.13 1.29 20.31
N LYS A 118 -17.64 2.24 21.12
CA LYS A 118 -16.91 3.43 20.63
C LYS A 118 -15.50 3.10 20.14
N PHE A 119 -14.87 2.06 20.71
CA PHE A 119 -13.53 1.62 20.29
C PHE A 119 -13.50 0.94 18.91
N ASN A 120 -14.61 0.30 18.49
CA ASN A 120 -14.66 -0.44 17.23
C ASN A 120 -15.03 0.44 16.01
N SER A 121 -15.77 1.54 16.20
CA SER A 121 -16.11 2.46 15.10
C SER A 121 -14.89 3.17 14.52
N ASN A 122 -13.89 3.48 15.36
CA ASN A 122 -12.71 4.23 14.95
C ASN A 122 -11.79 3.41 14.04
N GLY A 123 -11.70 2.09 14.26
CA GLY A 123 -10.90 1.20 13.41
C GLY A 123 -11.51 0.99 12.01
N GLU A 124 -12.82 0.77 11.93
CA GLU A 124 -13.50 0.60 10.64
C GLU A 124 -13.50 1.90 9.83
N PHE A 125 -13.74 3.03 10.48
CA PHE A 125 -13.70 4.35 9.83
C PHE A 125 -12.30 4.67 9.28
N LYS A 126 -11.23 4.46 10.05
CA LYS A 126 -9.85 4.65 9.58
C LYS A 126 -9.50 3.77 8.39
N ARG A 127 -10.02 2.54 8.32
CA ARG A 127 -9.84 1.65 7.16
C ARG A 127 -10.54 2.21 5.91
N ILE A 128 -11.76 2.70 6.05
CA ILE A 128 -12.51 3.31 4.95
C ILE A 128 -11.77 4.54 4.42
N ILE A 129 -11.30 5.43 5.30
CA ILE A 129 -10.51 6.60 4.91
C ILE A 129 -9.27 6.16 4.12
N TYR A 130 -8.51 5.19 4.64
CA TYR A 130 -7.33 4.67 3.95
C TYR A 130 -7.66 4.10 2.56
N LEU A 131 -8.74 3.31 2.43
CA LEU A 131 -9.12 2.74 1.14
C LEU A 131 -9.60 3.81 0.15
N ALA A 132 -10.38 4.78 0.61
CA ALA A 132 -10.85 5.89 -0.22
C ALA A 132 -9.68 6.75 -0.72
N ASP A 133 -8.75 7.08 0.17
CA ASP A 133 -7.51 7.80 -0.11
C ASP A 133 -6.67 7.12 -1.20
N GLN A 134 -6.38 5.83 -1.03
CA GLN A 134 -5.61 5.06 -2.02
C GLN A 134 -6.35 4.92 -3.36
N THR A 135 -7.68 4.77 -3.32
CA THR A 135 -8.49 4.70 -4.54
C THR A 135 -8.45 6.01 -5.33
N LEU A 136 -8.56 7.15 -4.64
CA LEU A 136 -8.56 8.46 -5.28
C LEU A 136 -7.21 8.76 -5.96
N HIS A 137 -6.10 8.46 -5.28
CA HIS A 137 -4.77 8.59 -5.86
C HIS A 137 -4.58 7.72 -7.11
N LEU A 138 -5.02 6.46 -7.08
CA LEU A 138 -4.93 5.56 -8.23
C LEU A 138 -5.79 6.04 -9.41
N ILE A 139 -7.01 6.54 -9.14
CA ILE A 139 -7.87 7.12 -10.18
C ILE A 139 -7.16 8.29 -10.88
N ILE A 140 -6.56 9.20 -10.12
CA ILE A 140 -5.82 10.32 -10.69
C ILE A 140 -4.65 9.84 -11.56
N VAL A 141 -3.88 8.86 -11.09
CA VAL A 141 -2.76 8.30 -11.86
C VAL A 141 -3.25 7.68 -13.17
N VAL A 142 -4.37 6.95 -13.15
CA VAL A 142 -4.97 6.38 -14.37
C VAL A 142 -5.44 7.47 -15.32
N ILE A 143 -6.15 8.49 -14.83
CA ILE A 143 -6.60 9.63 -15.65
C ILE A 143 -5.39 10.34 -16.28
N ALA A 144 -4.33 10.60 -15.51
CA ALA A 144 -3.11 11.20 -16.03
C ALA A 144 -2.46 10.34 -17.12
N ALA A 145 -2.43 9.01 -16.95
CA ALA A 145 -1.91 8.09 -17.95
C ALA A 145 -2.74 8.11 -19.26
N VAL A 146 -4.07 8.16 -19.16
CA VAL A 146 -4.96 8.29 -20.33
C VAL A 146 -4.65 9.58 -21.07
N ILE A 147 -4.64 10.73 -20.38
CA ILE A 147 -4.40 12.04 -20.99
C ILE A 147 -3.00 12.10 -21.63
N LEU A 148 -1.96 11.59 -20.96
CA LEU A 148 -0.61 11.51 -21.54
C LEU A 148 -0.58 10.64 -22.80
N SER A 149 -1.25 9.49 -22.78
CA SER A 149 -1.26 8.58 -23.93
C SER A 149 -1.89 9.19 -25.19
N GLU A 150 -2.86 10.08 -25.02
CA GLU A 150 -3.53 10.76 -26.12
C GLU A 150 -2.77 12.02 -26.57
N LEU A 151 -2.21 12.79 -25.63
CA LEU A 151 -1.73 14.14 -25.90
C LEU A 151 -0.20 14.27 -25.95
N ALA A 152 0.56 13.41 -25.26
CA ALA A 152 2.02 13.49 -25.20
C ALA A 152 2.74 12.67 -26.29
N GLY A 153 2.01 11.79 -26.99
CA GLY A 153 2.56 10.91 -28.01
C GLY A 153 3.14 9.60 -27.46
N SER A 154 3.73 8.79 -28.34
CA SER A 154 4.29 7.48 -27.98
C SER A 154 5.75 7.58 -27.57
N VAL A 155 6.10 6.95 -26.45
CA VAL A 155 7.49 6.71 -26.06
C VAL A 155 7.95 5.38 -26.65
N ASN A 156 9.01 5.41 -27.45
CA ASN A 156 9.60 4.22 -28.07
C ASN A 156 10.76 3.70 -27.23
N LEU A 157 10.47 2.86 -26.24
CA LEU A 157 11.48 2.08 -25.52
C LEU A 157 11.60 0.68 -26.11
N SER A 158 12.77 0.06 -25.91
CA SER A 158 12.93 -1.35 -26.25
C SER A 158 12.01 -2.21 -25.35
N PRO A 159 11.47 -3.33 -25.85
CA PRO A 159 10.63 -4.23 -25.06
C PRO A 159 11.29 -4.69 -23.76
N GLU A 160 12.61 -4.88 -23.77
CA GLU A 160 13.39 -5.31 -22.61
C GLU A 160 13.39 -4.25 -21.50
N ILE A 161 13.58 -2.97 -21.86
CA ILE A 161 13.55 -1.86 -20.91
C ILE A 161 12.13 -1.71 -20.34
N TYR A 162 11.10 -1.80 -21.17
CA TYR A 162 9.72 -1.74 -20.70
C TYR A 162 9.40 -2.88 -19.73
N MET A 163 9.87 -4.10 -20.03
CA MET A 163 9.69 -5.26 -19.16
C MET A 163 10.42 -5.09 -17.83
N PHE A 164 11.61 -4.49 -17.82
CA PHE A 164 12.31 -4.15 -16.58
C PHE A 164 11.45 -3.29 -15.65
N PHE A 165 10.81 -2.24 -16.19
CA PHE A 165 9.95 -1.37 -15.38
C PHE A 165 8.67 -2.08 -14.89
N LYS A 166 8.11 -3.02 -15.67
CA LYS A 166 7.00 -3.87 -15.21
C LYS A 166 7.40 -4.73 -14.01
N TYR A 167 8.57 -5.37 -14.06
CA TYR A 167 9.10 -6.13 -12.92
C TYR A 167 9.44 -5.23 -11.73
N ALA A 168 9.98 -4.03 -11.96
CA ALA A 168 10.23 -3.07 -10.90
C ALA A 168 8.93 -2.64 -10.22
N LEU A 169 7.88 -2.33 -10.98
CA LEU A 169 6.56 -1.99 -10.46
C LEU A 169 5.95 -3.15 -9.67
N PHE A 170 6.05 -4.37 -10.20
CA PHE A 170 5.60 -5.57 -9.52
C PHE A 170 6.29 -5.71 -8.15
N ALA A 171 7.62 -5.65 -8.11
CA ALA A 171 8.41 -5.74 -6.88
C ALA A 171 8.05 -4.63 -5.87
N VAL A 172 7.92 -3.38 -6.33
CA VAL A 172 7.54 -2.24 -5.51
C VAL A 172 6.18 -2.45 -4.84
N ILE A 173 5.19 -2.98 -5.56
CA ILE A 173 3.83 -3.20 -5.03
C ILE A 173 3.78 -4.38 -4.06
N ILE A 174 4.37 -5.53 -4.41
CA ILE A 174 4.22 -6.75 -3.60
C ILE A 174 4.92 -6.69 -2.25
N VAL A 175 5.85 -5.75 -2.03
CA VAL A 175 6.60 -5.64 -0.78
C VAL A 175 5.88 -4.72 0.22
N LYS A 176 6.08 -3.39 0.15
CA LYS A 176 5.53 -2.47 1.17
C LYS A 176 4.02 -2.25 1.05
N PRO A 177 3.44 -1.88 -0.12
CA PRO A 177 2.01 -1.62 -0.25
C PRO A 177 1.14 -2.80 0.18
N VAL A 178 1.43 -4.02 -0.30
CA VAL A 178 0.68 -5.23 0.09
C VAL A 178 0.82 -5.52 1.59
N ASN A 179 2.00 -5.30 2.20
CA ASN A 179 2.15 -5.47 3.66
C ASN A 179 1.36 -4.46 4.48
N ILE A 180 1.37 -3.19 4.08
CA ILE A 180 0.63 -2.13 4.79
C ILE A 180 -0.87 -2.32 4.63
N CYS A 181 -1.32 -2.66 3.42
CA CYS A 181 -2.71 -2.99 3.13
C CYS A 181 -3.19 -4.18 3.98
N PHE A 182 -2.39 -5.26 4.05
CA PHE A 182 -2.69 -6.40 4.92
C PHE A 182 -2.85 -5.98 6.38
N LYS A 183 -1.86 -5.25 6.93
CA LYS A 183 -1.87 -4.80 8.32
C LYS A 183 -3.10 -3.95 8.64
N LYS A 184 -3.46 -3.00 7.77
CA LYS A 184 -4.61 -2.11 8.00
C LYS A 184 -5.96 -2.83 7.89
N ILE A 185 -6.14 -3.69 6.88
CA ILE A 185 -7.43 -4.38 6.64
C ILE A 185 -7.66 -5.48 7.69
N PHE A 186 -6.63 -6.26 8.01
CA PHE A 186 -6.74 -7.46 8.84
C PHE A 186 -6.23 -7.28 10.28
N GLU A 187 -5.99 -6.04 10.71
CA GLU A 187 -5.53 -5.70 12.06
C GLU A 187 -6.35 -6.40 13.17
N LYS A 188 -7.67 -6.45 13.01
CA LYS A 188 -8.59 -7.04 13.99
C LYS A 188 -8.39 -8.55 14.22
N TYR A 189 -7.71 -9.23 13.29
CA TYR A 189 -7.45 -10.67 13.38
C TYR A 189 -6.06 -10.98 13.92
N GLN A 190 -5.20 -9.97 14.09
CA GLN A 190 -3.85 -10.19 14.58
C GLN A 190 -3.92 -10.71 16.03
N PRO A 191 -3.29 -11.87 16.34
CA PRO A 191 -3.32 -12.40 17.68
C PRO A 191 -2.61 -11.43 18.63
N VAL A 192 -3.24 -11.15 19.76
CA VAL A 192 -2.64 -10.35 20.84
C VAL A 192 -1.37 -11.08 21.30
N GLN A 193 -0.21 -10.41 21.21
CA GLN A 193 1.03 -10.96 21.74
C GLN A 193 0.83 -11.19 23.24
N LYS A 194 0.96 -12.45 23.66
CA LYS A 194 1.00 -12.79 25.08
C LYS A 194 2.40 -12.45 25.58
N THR A 195 2.51 -11.46 26.45
CA THR A 195 3.63 -11.35 27.39
C THR A 195 3.54 -12.52 28.38
N ASN A 196 4.66 -13.17 28.67
CA ASN A 196 4.70 -14.17 29.74
C ASN A 196 4.46 -13.51 31.10
N GLU A 197 4.14 -14.30 32.13
CA GLU A 197 3.95 -13.86 33.52
C GLU A 197 5.20 -13.16 34.12
N ASN A 198 6.37 -13.34 33.49
CA ASN A 198 7.64 -12.67 33.81
C ASN A 198 7.91 -11.40 32.97
N GLY A 199 7.01 -11.03 32.06
CA GLY A 199 7.20 -9.91 31.13
C GLY A 199 7.98 -10.24 29.85
N ASP A 200 8.50 -11.46 29.71
CA ASP A 200 9.24 -11.86 28.51
C ASP A 200 8.29 -12.15 27.33
N GLU A 201 8.52 -11.50 26.20
CA GLU A 201 7.84 -11.79 24.93
C GLU A 201 8.25 -13.19 24.42
N ILE A 202 7.30 -13.96 23.86
CA ILE A 202 7.66 -15.15 23.07
C ILE A 202 8.56 -14.66 21.92
N GLU A 203 9.82 -15.11 21.91
CA GLU A 203 10.90 -14.71 20.99
C GLU A 203 10.55 -14.99 19.52
N SER A 204 9.71 -14.15 18.92
CA SER A 204 9.65 -14.00 17.47
C SER A 204 10.45 -12.76 17.13
N ILE A 205 11.49 -12.91 16.31
CA ILE A 205 12.29 -11.77 15.84
C ILE A 205 11.34 -10.76 15.19
N ALA A 206 11.37 -9.52 15.68
CA ALA A 206 10.52 -8.44 15.18
C ALA A 206 10.65 -8.34 13.65
N GLY A 207 9.53 -8.43 12.93
CA GLY A 207 9.48 -8.33 11.48
C GLY A 207 9.73 -9.63 10.69
N ALA A 208 10.10 -10.75 11.34
CA ALA A 208 10.36 -12.02 10.65
C ALA A 208 9.17 -12.48 9.78
N GLY A 209 7.93 -12.36 10.28
CA GLY A 209 6.73 -12.70 9.50
C GLY A 209 6.56 -11.85 8.24
N ALA A 210 6.89 -10.56 8.29
CA ALA A 210 6.82 -9.67 7.13
C ALA A 210 7.90 -10.04 6.09
N THR A 211 9.11 -10.38 6.55
CA THR A 211 10.20 -10.85 5.68
C THR A 211 9.86 -12.15 5.00
N ILE A 212 9.33 -13.14 5.73
CA ILE A 212 8.85 -14.42 5.17
C ILE A 212 7.78 -14.15 4.11
N GLY A 213 6.79 -13.31 4.42
CA GLY A 213 5.75 -12.93 3.47
C GLY A 213 6.30 -12.31 2.18
N ASN A 214 7.31 -11.43 2.28
CA ASN A 214 7.94 -10.84 1.09
C ASN A 214 8.66 -11.90 0.25
N LEU A 215 9.45 -12.77 0.88
CA LEU A 215 10.16 -13.85 0.19
C LEU A 215 9.19 -14.79 -0.53
N GLU A 216 8.09 -15.15 0.12
CA GLU A 216 7.04 -15.96 -0.49
C GLU A 216 6.49 -15.26 -1.75
N ARG A 217 6.08 -13.99 -1.68
CA ARG A 217 5.52 -13.29 -2.85
C ARG A 217 6.51 -13.19 -4.02
N PHE A 218 7.80 -13.00 -3.76
CA PHE A 218 8.82 -13.07 -4.81
C PHE A 218 8.89 -14.46 -5.44
N LEU A 219 8.92 -15.53 -4.63
CA LEU A 219 8.88 -16.90 -5.14
C LEU A 219 7.61 -17.17 -5.95
N MET A 220 6.44 -16.69 -5.49
CA MET A 220 5.19 -16.81 -6.24
C MET A 220 5.29 -16.09 -7.58
N GLY A 221 5.77 -14.85 -7.60
CA GLY A 221 5.93 -14.07 -8.83
C GLY A 221 6.86 -14.74 -9.84
N ILE A 222 7.97 -15.34 -9.37
CA ILE A 222 8.88 -16.13 -10.20
C ILE A 222 8.14 -17.33 -10.79
N PHE A 223 7.50 -18.16 -9.96
CA PHE A 223 6.80 -19.37 -10.41
C PHE A 223 5.65 -19.08 -11.36
N ILE A 224 4.87 -18.03 -11.12
CA ILE A 224 3.83 -17.58 -12.06
C ILE A 224 4.48 -17.19 -13.40
N GLY A 225 5.58 -16.43 -13.36
CA GLY A 225 6.30 -15.98 -14.54
C GLY A 225 6.88 -17.10 -15.40
N ILE A 226 7.30 -18.22 -14.80
CA ILE A 226 7.79 -19.41 -15.52
C ILE A 226 6.71 -20.49 -15.72
N GLY A 227 5.43 -20.20 -15.40
CA GLY A 227 4.31 -21.14 -15.55
C GLY A 227 4.31 -22.33 -14.59
N GLN A 228 5.10 -22.31 -13.51
CA GLN A 228 5.27 -23.40 -12.55
C GLN A 228 4.29 -23.31 -11.38
N TYR A 229 2.98 -23.39 -11.66
CA TYR A 229 1.93 -23.32 -10.64
C TYR A 229 1.97 -24.47 -9.63
N ALA A 230 2.51 -25.64 -10.00
CA ALA A 230 2.71 -26.75 -9.08
C ALA A 230 3.73 -26.42 -7.99
N ALA A 231 4.83 -25.74 -8.35
CA ALA A 231 5.87 -25.31 -7.40
C ALA A 231 5.33 -24.28 -6.40
N LEU A 232 4.45 -23.38 -6.85
CA LEU A 232 3.70 -22.48 -5.97
C LEU A 232 2.92 -23.27 -4.92
N GLY A 233 2.14 -24.28 -5.33
CA GLY A 233 1.39 -25.15 -4.43
C GLY A 233 2.28 -25.85 -3.39
N LEU A 234 3.44 -26.38 -3.83
CA LEU A 234 4.41 -27.03 -2.94
C LEU A 234 4.95 -26.07 -1.87
N VAL A 235 5.28 -24.83 -2.22
CA VAL A 235 5.72 -23.82 -1.24
C VAL A 235 4.64 -23.53 -0.21
N MET A 236 3.37 -23.40 -0.63
CA MET A 236 2.26 -23.15 0.29
C MET A 236 2.00 -24.34 1.23
N THR A 237 2.12 -25.57 0.72
CA THR A 237 2.01 -26.79 1.53
C THR A 237 3.17 -26.88 2.52
N ALA A 238 4.41 -26.67 2.08
CA ALA A 238 5.59 -26.68 2.95
C ALA A 238 5.46 -25.65 4.10
N LYS A 239 4.95 -24.45 3.79
CA LYS A 239 4.67 -23.41 4.79
C LYS A 239 3.67 -23.88 5.85
N SER A 240 2.60 -24.54 5.43
CA SER A 240 1.55 -25.05 6.33
C SER A 240 2.07 -26.20 7.20
N ILE A 241 2.90 -27.09 6.65
CA ILE A 241 3.54 -28.19 7.40
C ILE A 241 4.50 -27.64 8.45
N ALA A 242 5.35 -26.66 8.10
CA ALA A 242 6.30 -26.05 9.04
C ALA A 242 5.63 -25.31 10.22
N ARG A 243 4.33 -25.02 10.11
CA ARG A 243 3.51 -24.35 11.14
C ARG A 243 2.40 -25.24 11.69
N TYR A 244 2.36 -26.53 11.32
CA TYR A 244 1.25 -27.43 11.64
C TYR A 244 0.93 -27.44 13.14
N ASP A 245 1.94 -27.63 13.98
CA ASP A 245 1.78 -27.68 15.44
C ASP A 245 1.14 -26.43 16.03
N GLN A 246 1.49 -25.24 15.52
CA GLN A 246 0.95 -23.97 16.01
C GLN A 246 -0.49 -23.76 15.51
N ILE A 247 -0.75 -24.13 14.26
CA ILE A 247 -2.07 -24.07 13.64
C ILE A 247 -3.04 -25.02 14.35
N SER A 248 -2.60 -26.23 14.68
CA SER A 248 -3.47 -27.24 15.33
C SER A 248 -3.78 -26.92 16.79
N LYS A 249 -2.84 -26.27 17.51
CA LYS A 249 -2.97 -25.97 18.94
C LYS A 249 -3.60 -24.61 19.23
N ASN A 250 -3.57 -23.67 18.29
CA ASN A 250 -4.07 -22.31 18.50
C ASN A 250 -5.00 -21.87 17.36
N LYS A 251 -6.32 -21.92 17.61
CA LYS A 251 -7.36 -21.54 16.64
C LYS A 251 -7.21 -20.09 16.15
N MET A 252 -6.91 -19.14 17.03
CA MET A 252 -6.73 -17.73 16.65
C MET A 252 -5.54 -17.55 15.72
N PHE A 253 -4.43 -18.23 16.01
CA PHE A 253 -3.26 -18.24 15.14
C PHE A 253 -3.55 -18.90 13.78
N ALA A 254 -4.28 -20.01 13.77
CA ALA A 254 -4.68 -20.71 12.55
C ALA A 254 -5.49 -19.80 11.61
N GLU A 255 -6.50 -19.10 12.15
CA GLU A 255 -7.33 -18.16 11.38
C GLU A 255 -6.48 -17.01 10.82
N TYR A 256 -5.64 -16.37 11.63
CA TYR A 256 -4.76 -15.29 11.18
C TYR A 256 -3.75 -15.75 10.12
N PHE A 257 -3.13 -16.92 10.33
CA PHE A 257 -2.18 -17.52 9.40
C PHE A 257 -2.82 -17.82 8.04
N LEU A 258 -4.04 -18.38 8.05
CA LEU A 258 -4.77 -18.72 6.83
C LEU A 258 -5.18 -17.46 6.07
N ILE A 259 -5.73 -16.46 6.76
CA ILE A 259 -6.08 -15.15 6.18
C ILE A 259 -4.85 -14.51 5.52
N GLY A 260 -3.72 -14.46 6.24
CA GLY A 260 -2.49 -13.88 5.71
C GLY A 260 -1.95 -14.62 4.48
N THR A 261 -2.02 -15.94 4.50
CA THR A 261 -1.54 -16.79 3.41
C THR A 261 -2.42 -16.64 2.16
N LEU A 262 -3.74 -16.73 2.29
CA LEU A 262 -4.69 -16.55 1.18
C LEU A 262 -4.63 -15.13 0.60
N TYR A 263 -4.57 -14.11 1.46
CA TYR A 263 -4.41 -12.74 1.00
C TYR A 263 -3.11 -12.54 0.20
N SER A 264 -1.99 -13.08 0.69
CA SER A 264 -0.69 -12.95 0.02
C SER A 264 -0.70 -13.56 -1.39
N VAL A 265 -1.29 -14.76 -1.51
CA VAL A 265 -1.46 -15.45 -2.81
C VAL A 265 -2.36 -14.62 -3.73
N LEU A 266 -3.54 -14.24 -3.26
CA LEU A 266 -4.52 -13.49 -4.04
C LEU A 266 -3.96 -12.14 -4.51
N ALA A 267 -3.34 -11.37 -3.61
CA ALA A 267 -2.75 -10.08 -3.95
C ALA A 267 -1.64 -10.23 -4.99
N THR A 268 -0.76 -11.22 -4.84
CA THR A 268 0.33 -11.44 -5.80
C THR A 268 -0.20 -11.83 -7.18
N LEU A 269 -1.21 -12.71 -7.24
CA LEU A 269 -1.85 -13.12 -8.50
C LEU A 269 -2.53 -11.93 -9.19
N ILE A 270 -3.28 -11.12 -8.45
CA ILE A 270 -3.96 -9.94 -9.01
C ILE A 270 -2.95 -8.93 -9.53
N VAL A 271 -1.92 -8.59 -8.74
CA VAL A 271 -0.89 -7.64 -9.15
C VAL A 271 -0.11 -8.15 -10.36
N TYR A 272 0.22 -9.45 -10.39
CA TYR A 272 0.85 -10.06 -11.56
C TYR A 272 -0.05 -9.98 -12.79
N PHE A 273 -1.32 -10.36 -12.67
CA PHE A 273 -2.28 -10.33 -13.77
C PHE A 273 -2.46 -8.92 -14.33
N ILE A 274 -2.66 -7.91 -13.47
CA ILE A 274 -2.79 -6.52 -13.89
C ILE A 274 -1.54 -6.06 -14.65
N ILE A 275 -0.36 -6.28 -14.08
CA ILE A 275 0.88 -5.78 -14.69
C ILE A 275 1.25 -6.56 -15.95
N PHE A 276 1.25 -7.88 -15.92
CA PHE A 276 1.82 -8.67 -17.02
C PHE A 276 0.81 -9.07 -18.09
N VAL A 277 -0.49 -9.11 -17.77
CA VAL A 277 -1.55 -9.51 -18.71
C VAL A 277 -2.40 -8.33 -19.16
N VAL A 278 -2.85 -7.45 -18.24
CA VAL A 278 -3.69 -6.30 -18.62
C VAL A 278 -2.86 -5.19 -19.25
N PHE A 279 -1.67 -4.91 -18.73
CA PHE A 279 -0.74 -3.92 -19.31
C PHE A 279 0.17 -4.52 -20.40
N ALA A 280 -0.24 -5.64 -21.02
CA ALA A 280 0.51 -6.30 -22.10
C ALA A 280 0.43 -5.52 -23.42
#